data_AF-A0A8J7JRJ9-F1
#
_entry.id   AF-A0A8J7JRJ9-F1
#
_cell.length_a   1.000
_cell.length_b   1.000
_cell.length_c   1.000
_cell.angle_alpha   90.00
_cell.angle_beta   90.00
_cell.angle_gamma   90.00
#
_symmetry.space_group_name_H-M   'P 1'
#
loop_
_entity.id
_entity.type
_entity.pdbx_description
1 polymer ?
#
loop_
_entity_poly.entity_id
_entity_poly.type
_entity_poly.pdbx_seq_one_letter_code
_entity_poly.pdbx_strand_id
1 'polypeptide(L)'
;MNSITIQTVDGITHGPIEVVNSVPELAAYSNSVATQNALQAAYDLGNWEPYESPQTEPEPLPPDWPAFRLALLKSAMFRAWSELLPATWREDLKMAALVANAEALQVTYNHCAALTLPGPAAVAEWQQIADQNQIPVTFIVASE
;
A
#
# COMPACT_ATOMS: atom_id res chain seq x y z
N MET A 1 -4.95 28.15 -6.09
CA MET A 1 -3.77 28.86 -5.56
C MET A 1 -2.56 28.19 -6.17
N ASN A 2 -1.66 28.96 -6.79
CA ASN A 2 -0.42 28.42 -7.30
C ASN A 2 0.64 28.60 -6.21
N SER A 3 1.45 27.59 -5.95
CA SER A 3 2.59 27.70 -5.04
C SER A 3 3.89 27.41 -5.78
N ILE A 4 4.96 28.01 -5.27
CA ILE A 4 6.30 27.88 -5.80
C ILE A 4 7.27 27.63 -4.65
N THR A 5 8.46 27.18 -5.01
CA THR A 5 9.62 27.17 -4.15
C THR A 5 10.60 28.20 -4.69
N ILE A 6 11.14 29.09 -3.86
CA ILE A 6 12.07 30.13 -4.26
C ILE A 6 13.46 29.75 -3.76
N GLN A 7 14.47 29.83 -4.61
CA GLN A 7 15.87 29.69 -4.23
C GLN A 7 16.54 31.06 -4.16
N THR A 8 17.01 31.44 -2.98
CA THR A 8 17.76 32.69 -2.79
C THR A 8 19.15 32.59 -3.39
N VAL A 9 19.77 33.75 -3.65
CA VAL A 9 21.08 33.85 -4.32
C VAL A 9 22.24 33.18 -3.57
N ASP A 10 22.07 32.94 -2.27
CA ASP A 10 22.99 32.19 -1.40
C ASP A 10 22.74 30.67 -1.42
N GLY A 11 21.78 30.21 -2.23
CA GLY A 11 21.47 28.80 -2.45
C GLY A 11 20.44 28.21 -1.47
N ILE A 12 19.84 29.02 -0.59
CA ILE A 12 18.81 28.55 0.35
C ILE A 12 17.46 28.44 -0.37
N THR A 13 16.77 27.33 -0.14
CA THR A 13 15.48 27.02 -0.76
C THR A 13 14.33 27.25 0.22
N HIS A 14 13.31 28.00 -0.20
CA HIS A 14 12.15 28.37 0.60
C HIS A 14 10.84 27.98 -0.10
N GLY A 15 10.00 27.16 0.53
CA GLY A 15 8.73 26.70 -0.06
C GLY A 15 7.99 25.67 0.79
N PRO A 16 6.70 25.41 0.51
CA PRO A 16 5.88 26.07 -0.50
C PRO A 16 5.50 27.51 -0.12
N ILE A 17 5.65 28.44 -1.07
CA ILE A 17 5.21 29.84 -0.94
C ILE A 17 4.02 30.04 -1.89
N GLU A 18 2.89 30.50 -1.36
CA GLU A 18 1.71 30.79 -2.16
C GLU A 18 1.95 32.01 -3.07
N VAL A 19 1.39 32.01 -4.27
CA VAL A 19 1.44 33.13 -5.21
C VAL A 19 0.02 33.66 -5.41
N VAL A 20 -0.20 34.90 -4.98
CA VAL A 20 -1.50 35.59 -5.07
C VAL A 20 -1.35 36.78 -6.00
N ASN A 21 -2.17 36.85 -7.06
CA ASN A 21 -2.12 37.92 -8.07
C ASN A 21 -0.72 38.13 -8.70
N SER A 22 0.03 37.05 -8.94
CA SER A 22 1.41 37.06 -9.47
C SER A 22 2.45 37.66 -8.51
N VAL A 23 2.17 37.67 -7.21
CA VAL A 23 3.10 38.11 -6.16
C VAL A 23 3.23 36.97 -5.14
N PRO A 24 4.46 36.59 -4.73
CA PRO A 24 4.65 35.59 -3.68
C PRO A 24 4.18 36.13 -2.31
N GLU A 25 3.46 35.31 -1.55
CA GLU A 25 2.96 35.64 -0.23
C GLU A 25 4.05 35.39 0.82
N LEU A 26 4.78 36.46 1.16
CA LEU A 26 5.92 36.40 2.08
C LEU A 26 5.56 36.68 3.55
N ALA A 27 4.25 36.69 3.88
CA ALA A 27 3.76 37.05 5.21
C ALA A 27 4.30 36.12 6.32
N ALA A 28 4.52 34.84 6.00
CA ALA A 28 5.14 33.86 6.89
C ALA A 28 6.55 34.26 7.36
N TYR A 29 7.24 35.14 6.63
CA TYR A 29 8.60 35.62 6.92
C TYR A 29 8.64 37.01 7.56
N SER A 30 7.52 37.50 8.10
CA SER A 30 7.35 38.84 8.69
C SER A 30 8.34 39.19 9.82
N ASN A 31 8.96 38.20 10.44
CA ASN A 31 9.98 38.41 11.48
C ASN A 31 11.35 38.85 10.93
N SER A 32 11.56 38.86 9.61
CA SER A 32 12.83 39.29 9.00
C SER A 32 12.63 39.99 7.65
N VAL A 33 12.70 41.32 7.67
CA VAL A 33 12.63 42.17 6.46
C VAL A 33 13.73 41.81 5.45
N ALA A 34 14.93 41.46 5.94
CA ALA A 34 16.03 41.03 5.08
C ALA A 34 15.70 39.73 4.31
N THR A 35 15.04 38.78 4.98
CA THR A 35 14.61 37.51 4.36
C THR A 35 13.52 37.75 3.32
N GLN A 36 12.53 38.60 3.62
CA GLN A 36 11.48 38.94 2.66
C GLN A 36 12.05 39.61 1.40
N ASN A 37 12.98 40.56 1.56
CA ASN A 37 13.61 41.22 0.42
C ASN A 37 14.44 40.23 -0.42
N ALA A 38 15.16 39.30 0.22
CA ALA A 38 15.93 38.28 -0.49
C ALA A 38 15.03 37.31 -1.29
N LEU A 39 13.89 36.92 -0.71
CA LEU A 39 12.90 36.07 -1.37
C LEU A 39 12.21 36.78 -2.54
N GLN A 40 11.84 38.05 -2.37
CA GLN A 40 11.26 38.85 -3.44
C GLN A 40 12.27 39.04 -4.58
N ALA A 41 13.53 39.38 -4.27
CA ALA A 41 14.57 39.52 -5.29
C ALA A 41 14.83 38.21 -6.04
N ALA A 42 14.86 37.08 -5.33
CA ALA A 42 14.99 35.76 -5.95
C ALA A 42 13.80 35.43 -6.88
N TYR A 43 12.58 35.80 -6.48
CA TYR A 43 11.40 35.67 -7.32
C TYR A 43 11.49 36.51 -8.60
N ASP A 44 11.87 37.79 -8.46
CA ASP A 44 12.00 38.74 -9.58
C ASP A 44 13.11 38.33 -10.56
N LEU A 45 14.16 37.65 -10.06
CA LEU A 45 15.24 37.06 -10.86
C LEU A 45 14.84 35.76 -11.57
N GLY A 46 13.66 35.21 -11.29
CA GLY A 46 13.19 33.95 -11.87
C GLY A 46 13.77 32.69 -11.20
N ASN A 47 14.37 32.82 -10.00
CA ASN A 47 14.92 31.70 -9.25
C ASN A 47 13.84 30.99 -8.44
N TRP A 48 12.79 30.51 -9.11
CA TRP A 48 11.73 29.76 -8.47
C TRP A 48 11.37 28.51 -9.27
N GLU A 49 11.18 27.42 -8.54
CA GLU A 49 10.70 26.15 -9.08
C GLU A 49 9.20 26.00 -8.76
N PRO A 50 8.38 25.51 -9.70
CA PRO A 50 7.01 25.14 -9.40
C PRO A 50 6.96 24.15 -8.23
N TYR A 51 6.09 24.39 -7.25
CA TYR A 51 5.84 23.41 -6.20
C TYR A 51 4.81 22.40 -6.71
N GLU A 52 5.22 21.14 -6.84
CA GLU A 52 4.28 20.02 -7.01
C GLU A 52 3.97 19.43 -5.63
N SER A 53 2.71 19.50 -5.21
CA SER A 53 2.26 18.79 -4.02
C SER A 53 2.55 17.29 -4.18
N PRO A 54 3.03 16.60 -3.13
CA PRO A 54 3.13 15.15 -3.17
C PRO A 54 1.76 14.58 -3.56
N GLN A 55 1.71 13.79 -4.63
CA GLN A 55 0.51 13.01 -4.92
C GLN A 55 0.31 12.05 -3.75
N THR A 56 -0.81 12.16 -3.05
CA THR A 56 -1.21 11.16 -2.08
C THR A 56 -1.31 9.83 -2.83
N GLU A 57 -0.44 8.85 -2.52
CA GLU A 57 -0.62 7.50 -3.03
C GLU A 57 -2.05 7.05 -2.70
N PRO A 58 -2.77 6.42 -3.65
CA PRO A 58 -4.08 5.88 -3.35
C PRO A 58 -3.94 4.91 -2.17
N GLU A 59 -4.76 5.12 -1.13
CA GLU A 59 -4.78 4.21 0.01
C GLU A 59 -4.96 2.78 -0.50
N PRO A 60 -4.18 1.81 0.00
CA PRO A 60 -4.36 0.42 -0.38
C PRO A 60 -5.81 0.03 -0.07
N LEU A 61 -6.50 -0.50 -1.08
CA LEU A 61 -7.87 -0.99 -0.90
C LEU A 61 -7.89 -2.00 0.28
N PRO A 62 -8.99 -2.04 1.05
CA PRO A 62 -9.11 -2.98 2.15
C PRO A 62 -9.28 -4.42 1.61
N PRO A 63 -8.83 -5.45 2.38
CA PRO A 63 -8.97 -6.85 1.98
C PRO A 63 -10.42 -7.27 1.68
N ASP A 64 -10.66 -7.89 0.52
CA ASP A 64 -11.98 -8.41 0.11
C ASP A 64 -12.14 -9.88 0.51
N TRP A 65 -12.44 -10.10 1.79
CA TRP A 65 -12.69 -11.42 2.34
C TRP A 65 -13.87 -12.17 1.69
N PRO A 66 -15.03 -11.53 1.39
CA PRO A 66 -16.09 -12.18 0.61
C PRO A 66 -15.63 -12.73 -0.75
N ALA A 67 -14.95 -11.93 -1.56
CA ALA A 67 -14.50 -12.34 -2.89
C ALA A 67 -13.39 -13.40 -2.81
N PHE A 68 -12.43 -13.24 -1.89
CA PHE A 68 -11.41 -14.24 -1.60
C PHE A 68 -12.02 -15.61 -1.27
N ARG A 69 -12.93 -15.67 -0.30
CA ARG A 69 -13.58 -16.92 0.12
C ARG A 69 -14.30 -17.60 -1.03
N LEU A 70 -15.03 -16.83 -1.83
CA LEU A 70 -15.77 -17.35 -2.97
C LEU A 70 -14.81 -17.93 -4.02
N ALA A 71 -13.73 -17.24 -4.33
CA ALA A 71 -12.72 -17.68 -5.29
C ALA A 71 -11.98 -18.93 -4.79
N LEU A 72 -11.48 -18.92 -3.56
CA LEU A 72 -10.75 -20.03 -2.96
C LEU A 72 -11.63 -21.28 -2.86
N LEU A 73 -12.88 -21.14 -2.40
CA LEU A 73 -13.82 -22.26 -2.31
C LEU A 73 -14.30 -22.74 -3.68
N LYS A 74 -14.15 -21.97 -4.76
CA LYS A 74 -14.44 -22.42 -6.14
C LYS A 74 -13.24 -23.09 -6.81
N SER A 75 -12.03 -22.91 -6.30
CA SER A 75 -10.83 -23.57 -6.81
C SER A 75 -10.97 -25.08 -6.75
N ALA A 76 -10.89 -25.74 -7.91
CA ALA A 76 -10.89 -27.19 -7.99
C ALA A 76 -9.64 -27.78 -7.34
N MET A 77 -8.49 -27.09 -7.46
CA MET A 77 -7.24 -27.52 -6.85
C MET A 77 -7.32 -27.44 -5.32
N PHE A 78 -7.91 -26.36 -4.77
CA PHE A 78 -8.14 -26.24 -3.33
C PHE A 78 -9.04 -27.34 -2.80
N ARG A 79 -10.16 -27.62 -3.48
CA ARG A 79 -11.10 -28.67 -3.08
C ARG A 79 -10.42 -30.04 -3.08
N ALA A 80 -9.78 -30.42 -4.18
CA ALA A 80 -9.12 -31.70 -4.33
C ALA A 80 -8.02 -31.92 -3.27
N TRP A 81 -7.20 -30.90 -2.99
CA TRP A 81 -6.20 -30.99 -1.93
C TRP A 81 -6.84 -31.05 -0.53
N SER A 82 -7.85 -30.22 -0.26
CA SER A 82 -8.52 -30.21 1.05
C SER A 82 -9.21 -31.54 1.38
N GLU A 83 -9.61 -32.31 0.36
CA GLU A 83 -10.20 -33.64 0.49
C GLU A 83 -9.21 -34.70 0.99
N LEU A 84 -7.91 -34.45 0.85
CA LEU A 84 -6.85 -35.31 1.38
C LEU A 84 -6.55 -35.03 2.87
N LEU A 85 -7.02 -33.89 3.40
CA LEU A 85 -6.84 -33.54 4.81
C LEU A 85 -7.84 -34.29 5.70
N PRO A 86 -7.47 -34.57 6.97
CA PRO A 86 -8.43 -35.02 7.99
C PRO A 86 -9.62 -34.06 8.10
N ALA A 87 -10.81 -34.60 8.38
CA ALA A 87 -12.06 -33.82 8.39
C ALA A 87 -12.00 -32.61 9.33
N THR A 88 -11.39 -32.75 10.50
CA THR A 88 -11.21 -31.67 11.48
C THR A 88 -10.42 -30.50 10.89
N TRP A 89 -9.24 -30.78 10.33
CA TRP A 89 -8.38 -29.76 9.74
C TRP A 89 -8.98 -29.11 8.49
N ARG A 90 -9.75 -29.88 7.71
CA ARG A 90 -10.51 -29.36 6.56
C ARG A 90 -11.57 -28.34 7.00
N GLU A 91 -12.27 -28.61 8.10
CA GLU A 91 -13.27 -27.69 8.64
C GLU A 91 -12.62 -26.46 9.24
N ASP A 92 -11.54 -26.61 10.01
CA ASP A 92 -10.79 -25.49 10.58
C ASP A 92 -10.26 -24.55 9.51
N LEU A 93 -9.74 -25.10 8.39
CA LEU A 93 -9.23 -24.29 7.28
C LEU A 93 -10.35 -23.47 6.60
N LYS A 94 -11.52 -24.08 6.40
CA LYS A 94 -12.70 -23.39 5.85
C LYS A 94 -13.20 -22.31 6.82
N MET A 95 -13.23 -22.61 8.11
CA MET A 95 -13.66 -21.67 9.15
C MET A 95 -12.69 -20.49 9.29
N ALA A 96 -11.38 -20.74 9.24
CA ALA A 96 -10.36 -19.69 9.26
C ALA A 96 -10.50 -18.73 8.08
N ALA A 97 -10.79 -19.25 6.88
CA ALA A 97 -11.13 -18.43 5.72
C ALA A 97 -12.44 -17.64 5.94
N LEU A 98 -13.47 -18.24 6.58
CA LEU A 98 -14.77 -17.61 6.84
C LEU A 98 -14.72 -16.46 7.84
N VAL A 99 -13.91 -16.55 8.89
CA VAL A 99 -13.84 -15.58 10.00
C VAL A 99 -13.05 -14.31 9.64
N ALA A 100 -12.52 -14.21 8.40
CA ALA A 100 -11.73 -13.07 7.95
C ALA A 100 -10.49 -12.81 8.83
N ASN A 101 -9.88 -13.88 9.32
CA ASN A 101 -8.72 -13.83 10.18
C ASN A 101 -7.51 -14.43 9.45
N ALA A 102 -6.65 -13.56 8.94
CA ALA A 102 -5.46 -13.95 8.17
C ALA A 102 -4.46 -14.77 9.00
N GLU A 103 -4.27 -14.43 10.28
CA GLU A 103 -3.37 -15.17 11.16
C GLU A 103 -3.87 -16.60 11.37
N ALA A 104 -5.15 -16.77 11.70
CA ALA A 104 -5.76 -18.08 11.86
C ALA A 104 -5.72 -18.90 10.56
N LEU A 105 -5.91 -18.25 9.41
CA LEU A 105 -5.82 -18.89 8.10
C LEU A 105 -4.39 -19.33 7.80
N GLN A 106 -3.39 -18.49 8.07
CA GLN A 106 -1.98 -18.80 7.87
C GLN A 106 -1.54 -19.97 8.76
N VAL A 107 -1.88 -19.94 10.05
CA VAL A 107 -1.51 -21.01 11.00
C VAL A 107 -2.14 -22.34 10.59
N THR A 108 -3.44 -22.32 10.28
CA THR A 108 -4.16 -23.53 9.87
C THR A 108 -3.64 -24.06 8.55
N TYR A 109 -3.36 -23.18 7.59
CA TYR A 109 -2.76 -23.57 6.31
C TYR A 109 -1.40 -24.23 6.51
N ASN A 110 -0.51 -23.63 7.29
CA ASN A 110 0.83 -24.18 7.55
C ASN A 110 0.74 -25.58 8.17
N HIS A 111 -0.20 -25.78 9.10
CA HIS A 111 -0.43 -27.10 9.68
C HIS A 111 -0.95 -28.11 8.63
N CYS A 112 -1.93 -27.71 7.82
CA CYS A 112 -2.48 -28.57 6.76
C CYS A 112 -1.43 -28.92 5.70
N ALA A 113 -0.59 -27.96 5.31
CA ALA A 113 0.47 -28.13 4.33
C ALA A 113 1.58 -29.06 4.83
N ALA A 114 1.83 -29.11 6.15
CA ALA A 114 2.74 -30.06 6.76
C ALA A 114 2.18 -31.50 6.80
N LEU A 115 0.86 -31.67 6.86
CA LEU A 115 0.20 -32.98 6.83
C LEU A 115 0.12 -33.54 5.41
N THR A 116 -0.32 -32.70 4.46
CA THR A 116 -0.45 -33.04 3.06
C THR A 116 0.13 -31.92 2.22
N LEU A 117 1.24 -32.20 1.54
CA LEU A 117 1.91 -31.20 0.73
C LEU A 117 1.02 -30.78 -0.47
N PRO A 118 0.67 -29.49 -0.61
CA PRO A 118 -0.04 -29.01 -1.78
C PRO A 118 0.88 -28.98 -3.01
N GLY A 119 0.33 -29.18 -4.20
CA GLY A 119 1.10 -29.04 -5.43
C GLY A 119 1.49 -27.58 -5.71
N PRO A 120 2.65 -27.32 -6.35
CA PRO A 120 3.14 -25.97 -6.59
C PRO A 120 2.19 -25.11 -7.46
N ALA A 121 1.51 -25.72 -8.43
CA ALA A 121 0.50 -25.04 -9.24
C ALA A 121 -0.73 -24.65 -8.42
N ALA A 122 -1.10 -25.45 -7.41
CA ALA A 122 -2.22 -25.14 -6.52
C ALA A 122 -1.89 -23.95 -5.62
N VAL A 123 -0.67 -23.96 -5.04
CA VAL A 123 -0.16 -22.86 -4.22
C VAL A 123 -0.12 -21.55 -5.01
N ALA A 124 0.37 -21.58 -6.26
CA ALA A 124 0.40 -20.39 -7.11
C ALA A 124 -1.00 -19.83 -7.40
N GLU A 125 -1.98 -20.71 -7.67
CA GLU A 125 -3.39 -20.29 -7.85
C GLU A 125 -3.94 -19.63 -6.58
N TRP A 126 -3.70 -20.22 -5.40
CA TRP A 126 -4.24 -19.69 -4.15
C TRP A 126 -3.55 -18.39 -3.72
N GLN A 127 -2.25 -18.27 -3.98
CA GLN A 127 -1.53 -17.02 -3.79
C GLN A 127 -2.07 -15.92 -4.70
N GLN A 128 -2.30 -16.23 -5.98
CA GLN A 128 -2.92 -15.27 -6.90
C GLN A 128 -4.31 -14.82 -6.42
N ILE A 129 -5.12 -15.75 -5.87
CA ILE A 129 -6.41 -15.42 -5.27
C ILE A 129 -6.23 -14.50 -4.04
N ALA A 130 -5.26 -14.78 -3.16
CA ALA A 130 -4.97 -13.92 -2.01
C ALA A 130 -4.55 -12.50 -2.44
N ASP A 131 -3.63 -12.41 -3.40
CA ASP A 131 -3.08 -11.15 -3.90
C ASP A 131 -4.16 -10.28 -4.56
N GLN A 132 -5.00 -10.89 -5.41
CA GLN A 132 -6.12 -10.20 -6.08
C GLN A 132 -7.13 -9.61 -5.10
N ASN A 133 -7.26 -10.22 -3.92
CA ASN A 133 -8.21 -9.80 -2.89
C ASN A 133 -7.52 -9.12 -1.69
N GLN A 134 -6.21 -8.83 -1.81
CA GLN A 134 -5.39 -8.17 -0.78
C GLN A 134 -5.45 -8.88 0.58
N ILE A 135 -5.57 -10.20 0.58
CA ILE A 135 -5.55 -11.00 1.79
C ILE A 135 -4.10 -11.19 2.23
N PRO A 136 -3.71 -10.79 3.47
CA PRO A 136 -2.34 -10.87 3.94
C PRO A 136 -2.00 -12.29 4.41
N VAL A 137 -2.05 -13.25 3.47
CA VAL A 137 -1.71 -14.67 3.66
C VAL A 137 -0.73 -15.08 2.58
N THR A 138 0.24 -15.90 2.95
CA THR A 138 1.21 -16.50 2.03
C THR A 138 0.99 -18.00 1.95
N PHE A 139 0.62 -18.47 0.77
CA PHE A 139 0.57 -19.88 0.44
C PHE A 139 1.96 -20.31 -0.08
N ILE A 140 2.52 -21.35 0.54
CA ILE A 140 3.85 -21.88 0.18
C ILE A 140 3.82 -23.40 0.14
N VAL A 141 4.59 -23.98 -0.77
CA VAL A 141 4.96 -25.39 -0.63
C VAL A 141 5.86 -25.51 0.60
N ALA A 142 5.54 -26.43 1.52
CA ALA A 142 6.42 -26.67 2.67
C ALA A 142 7.82 -27.00 2.12
N SER A 143 8.78 -26.13 2.42
CA SER A 143 10.17 -26.33 2.03
C SER A 143 10.75 -27.42 2.92
N GLU A 144 11.43 -28.39 2.31
CA GLU A 144 12.16 -29.47 3.01
C GLU A 144 13.17 -28.93 4.04
#